data_AF-A0A2D6L8H2-F1
#
_entry.id   AF-A0A2D6L8H2-F1
#
_cell.length_a   1.000
_cell.length_b   1.000
_cell.length_c   1.000
_cell.angle_alpha   90.00
_cell.angle_beta   90.00
_cell.angle_gamma   90.00
#
_symmetry.space_group_name_H-M   'P 1'
#
loop_
_entity.id
_entity.type
_entity.pdbx_description
1 polymer ?
#
loop_
_entity_poly.entity_id
_entity_poly.type
_entity_poly.pdbx_seq_one_letter_code
_entity_poly.pdbx_strand_id
1 'polypeptide(L)'
;MREETDRKTYFAKADSRGRERVFGIKAIDRSKHVYIIGKTGMGKSVLLENMAAQDIQNGNGVAFIDPHGEAAETLLDYVPEERVKDVIHFTPFDMAYPISFNIMEDVGYDKRHLVVSGLVSSFKRIWLDMWSARMEYILSNTLFALLEYPDSTLLDVNRMLINKEFRKDVVSHITDPV
;
A
#
# COMPACT_ATOMS: atom_id res chain seq x y z
N MET A 1 2.57 -12.49 -25.82
CA MET A 1 1.12 -12.34 -25.51
C MET A 1 0.40 -13.65 -25.19
N ARG A 2 0.23 -14.64 -26.08
CA ARG A 2 -0.46 -15.90 -25.72
C ARG A 2 0.27 -16.74 -24.65
N GLU A 3 1.60 -16.75 -24.65
CA GLU A 3 2.39 -17.51 -23.67
C GLU A 3 2.31 -16.94 -22.25
N GLU A 4 2.27 -15.61 -22.08
CA GLU A 4 2.09 -14.99 -20.77
C GLU A 4 0.73 -15.30 -20.16
N THR A 5 -0.32 -15.38 -20.97
CA THR A 5 -1.68 -15.65 -20.47
C THR A 5 -1.88 -17.07 -19.95
N ASP A 6 -1.10 -18.05 -20.43
CA ASP A 6 -1.21 -19.45 -20.00
C ASP A 6 -0.21 -19.83 -18.89
N ARG A 7 0.66 -18.89 -18.47
CA ARG A 7 1.55 -19.06 -17.31
C ARG A 7 0.73 -19.34 -16.07
N LYS A 8 1.18 -20.31 -15.26
CA LYS A 8 0.48 -20.75 -14.05
C LYS A 8 1.30 -20.44 -12.81
N THR A 9 0.62 -19.98 -11.76
CA THR A 9 1.12 -20.00 -10.39
C THR A 9 0.64 -21.28 -9.74
N TYR A 10 1.56 -22.20 -9.47
CA TYR A 10 1.25 -23.50 -8.87
C TYR A 10 1.07 -23.35 -7.36
N PHE A 11 0.04 -23.96 -6.79
CA PHE A 11 -0.21 -23.79 -5.36
C PHE A 11 -0.74 -25.05 -4.67
N ALA A 12 -0.98 -26.12 -5.41
CA ALA A 12 -1.50 -27.35 -4.86
C ALA A 12 -1.17 -28.57 -5.73
N LYS A 13 -1.30 -29.74 -5.12
CA LYS A 13 -1.28 -31.04 -5.79
C LYS A 13 -2.64 -31.69 -5.61
N ALA A 14 -3.18 -32.26 -6.69
CA ALA A 14 -4.39 -33.06 -6.65
C ALA A 14 -4.02 -34.52 -6.88
N ASP A 15 -4.54 -35.42 -6.05
CA ASP A 15 -4.56 -36.86 -6.36
C ASP A 15 -5.87 -37.19 -7.10
N SER A 16 -5.74 -37.74 -8.29
CA SER A 16 -6.86 -38.34 -9.01
C SER A 16 -6.51 -39.76 -9.46
N ARG A 17 -7.06 -40.75 -8.77
CA ARG A 17 -6.90 -42.19 -9.05
C ARG A 17 -5.43 -42.64 -8.95
N GLY A 18 -4.73 -42.21 -7.91
CA GLY A 18 -3.32 -42.57 -7.67
C GLY A 18 -2.35 -41.82 -8.58
N ARG A 19 -2.79 -40.72 -9.19
CA ARG A 19 -1.95 -39.84 -10.00
C ARG A 19 -1.91 -38.47 -9.35
N GLU A 20 -0.76 -38.13 -8.79
CA GLU A 20 -0.49 -36.78 -8.33
C GLU A 20 -0.29 -35.85 -9.52
N ARG A 21 -1.03 -34.75 -9.55
CA ARG A 21 -0.88 -33.70 -10.53
C ARG A 21 -0.81 -32.35 -9.85
N VAL A 22 0.29 -31.64 -10.08
CA VAL A 22 0.42 -30.24 -9.65
C VAL A 22 -0.56 -29.40 -10.45
N PHE A 23 -1.29 -28.52 -9.76
CA PHE A 23 -2.18 -27.57 -10.38
C PHE A 23 -2.01 -26.17 -9.77
N GLY A 24 -2.54 -25.20 -10.49
CA GLY A 24 -2.34 -23.79 -10.22
C GLY A 24 -3.37 -22.93 -10.93
N ILE A 25 -3.27 -21.63 -10.72
CA ILE A 25 -4.13 -20.63 -11.35
C ILE A 25 -3.39 -20.00 -12.53
N LYS A 26 -4.06 -19.83 -13.67
CA LYS A 26 -3.48 -19.12 -14.82
C LYS A 26 -3.37 -17.63 -14.54
N ALA A 27 -2.40 -16.96 -15.13
CA ALA A 27 -2.21 -15.52 -14.97
C ALA A 27 -3.48 -14.72 -15.31
N ILE A 28 -4.19 -15.09 -16.39
CA ILE A 28 -5.44 -14.44 -16.82
C ILE A 28 -6.63 -14.65 -15.87
N ASP A 29 -6.59 -15.74 -15.10
CA ASP A 29 -7.62 -16.00 -14.09
C ASP A 29 -7.25 -15.27 -12.79
N ARG A 30 -5.96 -15.27 -12.43
CA ARG A 30 -5.44 -14.57 -11.25
C ARG A 30 -5.60 -13.05 -11.34
N SER A 31 -5.58 -12.48 -12.55
CA SER A 31 -5.82 -11.04 -12.76
C SER A 31 -7.24 -10.60 -12.39
N LYS A 32 -8.16 -11.54 -12.13
CA LYS A 32 -9.54 -11.29 -11.64
C LYS A 32 -9.65 -11.35 -10.11
N HIS A 33 -8.52 -11.28 -9.41
CA HIS A 33 -8.38 -11.41 -7.96
C HIS A 33 -8.62 -12.84 -7.44
N VAL A 34 -8.02 -13.15 -6.30
CA VAL A 34 -8.15 -14.43 -5.61
C VAL A 34 -8.56 -14.17 -4.17
N TYR A 35 -9.62 -14.85 -3.71
CA TYR A 35 -10.06 -14.80 -2.33
C TYR A 35 -9.75 -16.12 -1.62
N ILE A 36 -8.94 -16.05 -0.57
CA ILE A 36 -8.45 -17.22 0.18
C ILE A 36 -9.08 -17.20 1.58
N ILE A 37 -9.78 -18.27 1.95
CA ILE A 37 -10.48 -18.40 3.23
C ILE A 37 -9.96 -19.62 3.99
N GLY A 38 -9.80 -19.48 5.30
CA GLY A 38 -9.41 -20.57 6.19
C GLY A 38 -9.19 -20.08 7.62
N LYS A 39 -9.30 -20.99 8.59
CA LYS A 39 -8.97 -20.68 10.00
C LYS A 39 -7.46 -20.50 10.17
N THR A 40 -7.03 -19.97 11.32
CA THR A 40 -5.61 -19.95 11.71
C THR A 40 -5.04 -21.38 11.67
N GLY A 41 -3.80 -21.53 11.21
CA GLY A 41 -3.15 -22.83 11.07
C GLY A 41 -3.52 -23.64 9.81
N MET A 42 -4.44 -23.15 8.96
CA MET A 42 -4.84 -23.86 7.73
C MET A 42 -3.91 -23.59 6.52
N GLY A 43 -2.72 -23.01 6.74
CA GLY A 43 -1.74 -22.78 5.68
C GLY A 43 -2.00 -21.59 4.74
N LYS A 44 -2.83 -20.62 5.13
CA LYS A 44 -3.11 -19.43 4.30
C LYS A 44 -1.87 -18.59 4.00
N SER A 45 -1.04 -18.32 5.02
CA SER A 45 0.19 -17.53 4.87
C SER A 45 1.17 -18.26 3.95
N VAL A 46 1.40 -19.55 4.23
CA VAL A 46 2.22 -20.44 3.37
C VAL A 46 1.73 -20.44 1.92
N LEU A 47 0.43 -20.50 1.68
CA LEU A 47 -0.13 -20.43 0.33
C LEU A 47 0.21 -19.09 -0.36
N LEU A 48 0.00 -17.97 0.34
CA LEU A 48 0.32 -16.63 -0.18
C LEU A 48 1.82 -16.43 -0.41
N GLU A 49 2.67 -16.88 0.52
CA GLU A 49 4.13 -16.86 0.40
C GLU A 49 4.60 -17.64 -0.81
N ASN A 50 4.11 -18.88 -1.01
CA ASN A 50 4.46 -19.68 -2.18
C ASN A 50 4.04 -19.03 -3.50
N MET A 51 2.90 -18.35 -3.53
CA MET A 51 2.46 -17.60 -4.71
C MET A 51 3.35 -16.37 -4.95
N ALA A 52 3.69 -15.62 -3.91
CA ALA A 52 4.54 -14.44 -3.99
C ALA A 52 6.00 -14.79 -4.35
N ALA A 53 6.56 -15.84 -3.77
CA ALA A 53 7.88 -16.37 -4.09
C ALA A 53 7.98 -16.75 -5.57
N GLN A 54 6.95 -17.42 -6.11
CA GLN A 54 6.87 -17.69 -7.53
C GLN A 54 6.85 -16.39 -8.33
N ASP A 55 6.07 -15.38 -7.97
CA ASP A 55 6.05 -14.09 -8.67
C ASP A 55 7.42 -13.41 -8.67
N ILE A 56 8.08 -13.37 -7.51
CA ILE A 56 9.42 -12.81 -7.35
C ILE A 56 10.40 -13.54 -8.28
N GLN A 57 10.48 -14.87 -8.22
CA GLN A 57 11.39 -15.66 -9.06
C GLN A 57 11.07 -15.54 -10.56
N ASN A 58 9.81 -15.30 -10.87
CA ASN A 58 9.31 -15.21 -12.24
C ASN A 58 9.52 -13.87 -12.94
N GLY A 59 10.09 -12.87 -12.25
CA GLY A 59 10.26 -11.53 -12.79
C GLY A 59 9.07 -10.60 -12.56
N ASN A 60 8.03 -11.04 -11.84
CA ASN A 60 6.82 -10.26 -11.64
C ASN A 60 6.98 -9.32 -10.43
N GLY A 61 6.48 -8.09 -10.54
CA GLY A 61 6.36 -7.20 -9.40
C GLY A 61 5.32 -7.74 -8.40
N VAL A 62 5.63 -7.66 -7.11
CA VAL A 62 4.72 -8.06 -6.03
C VAL A 62 4.77 -7.04 -4.91
N ALA A 63 3.60 -6.77 -4.31
CA ALA A 63 3.50 -6.04 -3.05
C ALA A 63 2.90 -7.00 -2.02
N PHE A 64 3.63 -7.28 -0.96
CA PHE A 64 3.21 -8.19 0.11
C PHE A 64 3.06 -7.39 1.41
N ILE A 65 1.86 -7.46 2.01
CA ILE A 65 1.54 -6.75 3.25
C ILE A 65 1.40 -7.79 4.35
N ASP A 66 2.33 -7.79 5.29
CA ASP A 66 2.35 -8.71 6.42
C ASP A 66 2.26 -7.95 7.75
N PRO A 67 1.14 -8.05 8.49
CA PRO A 67 1.00 -7.46 9.81
C PRO A 67 1.95 -8.05 10.87
N HIS A 68 2.50 -9.26 10.65
CA HIS A 68 3.34 -9.97 11.61
C HIS A 68 4.84 -9.92 11.27
N GLY A 69 5.20 -9.64 10.02
CA GLY A 69 6.57 -9.45 9.52
C GLY A 69 7.28 -10.73 9.03
N GLU A 70 7.00 -11.88 9.64
CA GLU A 70 7.70 -13.15 9.35
C GLU A 70 7.64 -13.57 7.87
N ALA A 71 6.48 -13.42 7.22
CA ALA A 71 6.31 -13.80 5.83
C ALA A 71 7.03 -12.82 4.89
N ALA A 72 7.03 -11.53 5.22
CA ALA A 72 7.75 -10.52 4.44
C ALA A 72 9.27 -10.76 4.48
N GLU A 73 9.82 -11.09 5.66
CA GLU A 73 11.24 -11.44 5.81
C GLU A 73 11.58 -12.72 5.05
N THR A 74 10.75 -13.76 5.17
CA THR A 74 10.94 -15.03 4.45
C THR A 74 10.96 -14.84 2.94
N LEU A 75 10.17 -13.90 2.40
CA LEU A 75 10.13 -13.64 0.96
C LEU A 75 11.41 -12.99 0.42
N LEU A 76 12.23 -12.35 1.26
CA LEU A 76 13.51 -11.76 0.86
C LEU A 76 14.49 -12.84 0.40
N ASP A 77 14.43 -14.04 0.98
CA ASP A 77 15.28 -15.18 0.59
C ASP A 77 14.97 -15.69 -0.83
N TYR A 78 13.83 -15.32 -1.40
CA TYR A 78 13.43 -15.70 -2.76
C TYR A 78 13.80 -14.65 -3.81
N VAL A 79 14.35 -13.50 -3.40
CA VAL A 79 14.75 -12.42 -4.31
C VAL A 79 16.05 -12.81 -5.03
N PRO A 80 16.06 -12.86 -6.38
CA PRO A 80 17.28 -13.09 -7.14
C PRO A 80 18.32 -11.98 -6.90
N GLU A 81 19.61 -12.32 -6.88
CA GLU A 81 20.71 -11.38 -6.62
C GLU A 81 20.66 -10.15 -7.55
N GLU A 82 20.32 -10.36 -8.82
CA GLU A 82 20.22 -9.30 -9.82
C GLU A 82 19.12 -8.27 -9.54
N ARG A 83 18.14 -8.62 -8.69
CA ARG A 83 16.95 -7.81 -8.38
C ARG A 83 16.96 -7.20 -6.98
N VAL A 84 18.01 -7.41 -6.19
CA VAL A 84 18.08 -6.88 -4.82
C VAL A 84 17.88 -5.37 -4.77
N LYS A 85 18.34 -4.65 -5.81
CA LYS A 85 18.18 -3.19 -5.92
C LYS A 85 16.74 -2.73 -6.19
N ASP A 86 15.87 -3.64 -6.60
CA ASP A 86 14.45 -3.37 -6.89
C ASP A 86 13.55 -3.60 -5.67
N VAL A 87 14.13 -4.04 -4.54
CA VAL A 87 13.37 -4.40 -3.34
C VAL A 87 13.24 -3.21 -2.40
N ILE A 88 12.01 -2.96 -1.97
CA ILE A 88 11.68 -2.00 -0.91
C ILE A 88 11.11 -2.80 0.26
N HIS A 89 11.89 -2.91 1.34
CA HIS A 89 11.43 -3.51 2.59
C HIS A 89 10.95 -2.40 3.53
N PHE A 90 9.63 -2.17 3.57
CA PHE A 90 9.05 -1.07 4.33
C PHE A 90 8.59 -1.52 5.72
N THR A 91 9.40 -1.19 6.73
CA THR A 91 9.14 -1.53 8.12
C THR A 91 9.01 -0.25 8.97
N PRO A 92 7.80 0.16 9.38
CA PRO A 92 7.59 1.44 10.06
C PRO A 92 8.32 1.60 11.40
N PHE A 93 8.73 0.50 12.03
CA PHE A 93 9.47 0.50 13.30
C PHE A 93 11.00 0.39 13.13
N ASP A 94 11.50 0.26 11.89
CA ASP A 94 12.93 0.24 11.62
C ASP A 94 13.51 1.65 11.75
N MET A 95 14.29 1.87 12.82
CA MET A 95 14.97 3.13 13.09
C MET A 95 16.38 3.19 12.52
N ALA A 96 16.94 2.05 12.07
CA ALA A 96 18.27 1.99 11.47
C ALA A 96 18.23 2.33 9.98
N TYR A 97 17.20 1.85 9.28
CA TYR A 97 16.98 2.10 7.85
C TYR A 97 15.54 2.57 7.58
N PRO A 98 15.12 3.72 8.13
CA PRO A 98 13.75 4.20 7.96
C PRO A 98 13.50 4.62 6.51
N ILE A 99 12.36 4.20 5.97
CA ILE A 99 11.86 4.68 4.67
C ILE A 99 10.87 5.80 4.92
N SER A 100 11.17 6.99 4.43
CA SER A 100 10.27 8.13 4.48
C SER A 100 9.27 8.10 3.31
N PHE A 101 8.02 8.43 3.60
CA PHE A 101 6.98 8.61 2.59
C PHE A 101 6.13 9.82 2.97
N ASN A 102 6.08 10.83 2.08
CA ASN A 102 5.20 11.97 2.24
C ASN A 102 3.93 11.75 1.43
N ILE A 103 2.80 11.47 2.11
CA ILE A 103 1.49 11.29 1.48
C ILE A 103 1.02 12.56 0.75
N MET A 104 1.56 13.72 1.13
CA MET A 104 1.21 15.03 0.57
C MET A 104 2.22 15.55 -0.46
N GLU A 105 3.21 14.72 -0.85
CA GLU A 105 4.10 15.05 -1.97
C GLU A 105 3.30 15.37 -3.23
N ASP A 106 3.79 16.25 -4.10
CA ASP A 106 3.04 16.77 -5.24
C ASP A 106 2.44 15.63 -6.10
N VAL A 107 1.11 15.49 -5.99
CA VAL A 107 0.33 14.48 -6.70
C VAL A 107 -0.31 15.00 -7.99
N GLY A 108 -0.10 16.28 -8.33
CA GLY A 108 -0.85 16.98 -9.38
C GLY A 108 -2.24 17.43 -8.91
N TYR A 109 -2.69 18.58 -9.43
CA TYR A 109 -3.96 19.21 -9.04
C TYR A 109 -5.16 18.27 -9.16
N ASP A 110 -5.19 17.47 -10.23
CA ASP A 110 -6.26 16.51 -10.54
C ASP A 110 -6.37 15.39 -9.50
N LYS A 111 -5.34 15.10 -8.71
CA LYS A 111 -5.35 14.01 -7.72
C LYS A 111 -5.42 14.47 -6.27
N ARG A 112 -5.31 15.78 -6.00
CA ARG A 112 -5.36 16.34 -4.63
C ARG A 112 -6.58 15.87 -3.86
N HIS A 113 -7.75 15.86 -4.51
CA HIS A 113 -9.00 15.41 -3.88
C HIS A 113 -8.97 13.93 -3.46
N LEU A 114 -8.27 13.06 -4.21
CA LEU A 114 -8.09 11.64 -3.86
C LEU A 114 -7.20 11.50 -2.62
N VAL A 115 -6.14 12.28 -2.52
CA VAL A 115 -5.25 12.30 -1.35
C VAL A 115 -6.00 12.76 -0.11
N VAL A 116 -6.72 13.90 -0.20
CA VAL A 116 -7.51 14.42 0.92
C VAL A 116 -8.59 13.43 1.34
N SER A 117 -9.35 12.88 0.39
CA SER A 117 -10.39 11.89 0.67
C SER A 117 -9.81 10.63 1.33
N GLY A 118 -8.68 10.14 0.83
CA GLY A 118 -7.96 9.00 1.39
C GLY A 118 -7.53 9.24 2.84
N LEU A 119 -6.84 10.36 3.11
CA LEU A 119 -6.39 10.74 4.45
C LEU A 119 -7.56 10.90 5.43
N VAL A 120 -8.60 11.64 5.03
CA VAL A 120 -9.80 11.86 5.83
C VAL A 120 -10.49 10.52 6.14
N SER A 121 -10.63 9.64 5.16
CA SER A 121 -11.26 8.33 5.35
C SER A 121 -10.47 7.42 6.30
N SER A 122 -9.14 7.45 6.21
CA SER A 122 -8.22 6.72 7.09
C SER A 122 -8.35 7.20 8.53
N PHE A 123 -8.28 8.52 8.77
CA PHE A 123 -8.42 9.08 10.11
C PHE A 123 -9.80 8.86 10.71
N LYS A 124 -10.86 8.98 9.90
CA LYS A 124 -12.22 8.67 10.32
C LYS A 124 -12.36 7.22 10.78
N ARG A 125 -11.73 6.27 10.08
CA ARG A 125 -11.71 4.85 10.48
C ARG A 125 -10.96 4.60 11.79
N ILE A 126 -9.88 5.35 12.05
CA ILE A 126 -9.08 5.20 13.28
C ILE A 126 -9.82 5.77 14.48
N TRP A 127 -10.50 6.92 14.33
CA TRP A 127 -11.16 7.64 15.44
C TRP A 127 -12.67 7.75 15.28
N LEU A 128 -13.33 6.66 14.86
CA LEU A 128 -14.77 6.62 14.57
C LEU A 128 -15.63 7.28 15.67
N ASP A 129 -15.36 6.97 16.93
CA ASP A 129 -16.18 7.43 18.07
C ASP A 129 -15.94 8.91 18.44
N MET A 130 -14.83 9.50 17.99
CA MET A 130 -14.45 10.89 18.29
C MET A 130 -14.63 11.80 17.06
N TRP A 131 -15.01 11.25 15.92
CA TRP A 131 -15.06 11.96 14.66
C TRP A 131 -16.30 12.86 14.55
N SER A 132 -16.10 14.12 14.17
CA SER A 132 -17.20 15.07 13.96
C SER A 132 -17.15 15.71 12.57
N ALA A 133 -18.32 16.11 12.06
CA ALA A 133 -18.41 16.83 10.78
C ALA A 133 -17.55 18.11 10.77
N ARG A 134 -17.41 18.78 11.93
CA ARG A 134 -16.55 19.97 12.06
C ARG A 134 -15.07 19.63 11.94
N MET A 135 -14.61 18.54 12.57
CA MET A 135 -13.23 18.08 12.43
C MET A 135 -12.92 17.71 10.98
N GLU A 136 -13.83 16.98 10.33
CA GLU A 136 -13.72 16.60 8.92
C GLU A 136 -13.57 17.83 8.01
N TYR A 137 -14.44 18.83 8.21
CA TYR A 137 -14.38 20.09 7.46
C TYR A 137 -13.07 20.84 7.68
N ILE A 138 -12.64 21.01 8.93
CA ILE A 138 -11.40 21.74 9.26
C ILE A 138 -10.19 21.01 8.67
N LEU A 139 -10.10 19.70 8.86
CA LEU A 139 -8.98 18.90 8.38
C LEU A 139 -8.92 18.89 6.85
N SER A 140 -10.05 18.69 6.17
CA SER A 140 -10.08 18.65 4.70
C SER A 140 -9.55 19.96 4.10
N ASN A 141 -10.07 21.10 4.57
CA ASN A 141 -9.62 22.41 4.07
C ASN A 141 -8.15 22.69 4.44
N THR A 142 -7.70 22.22 5.60
CA THR A 142 -6.29 22.32 6.00
C THR A 142 -5.40 21.54 5.05
N LEU A 143 -5.79 20.30 4.70
CA LEU A 143 -5.04 19.46 3.77
C LEU A 143 -5.05 20.03 2.35
N PHE A 144 -6.18 20.55 1.87
CA PHE A 144 -6.25 21.22 0.56
C PHE A 144 -5.30 22.42 0.49
N ALA A 145 -5.32 23.29 1.50
CA ALA A 145 -4.41 24.43 1.56
C ALA A 145 -2.94 24.01 1.59
N LEU A 146 -2.61 22.97 2.36
CA LEU A 146 -1.24 22.45 2.44
C LEU A 146 -0.78 21.81 1.14
N LEU A 147 -1.64 21.14 0.38
CA LEU A 147 -1.30 20.57 -0.93
C LEU A 147 -0.97 21.63 -2.00
N GLU A 148 -1.34 22.89 -1.77
CA GLU A 148 -0.93 24.04 -2.61
C GLU A 148 0.38 24.66 -2.13
N TYR A 149 0.82 24.34 -0.91
CA TYR A 149 2.03 24.88 -0.32
C TYR A 149 3.23 23.97 -0.63
N PRO A 150 4.34 24.53 -1.14
CA PRO A 150 5.53 23.75 -1.50
C PRO A 150 6.07 22.91 -0.34
N ASP A 151 6.49 21.68 -0.64
CA ASP A 151 7.15 20.75 0.29
C ASP A 151 6.38 20.48 1.60
N SER A 152 5.06 20.63 1.58
CA SER A 152 4.23 20.43 2.76
C SER A 152 4.18 18.95 3.19
N THR A 153 4.07 18.74 4.50
CA THR A 153 3.99 17.42 5.11
C THR A 153 2.80 17.33 6.05
N LEU A 154 2.39 16.11 6.42
CA LEU A 154 1.29 15.91 7.37
C LEU A 154 1.54 16.58 8.74
N LEU A 155 2.81 16.82 9.10
CA LEU A 155 3.19 17.54 10.31
C LEU A 155 2.77 19.02 10.27
N ASP A 156 2.67 19.60 9.07
CA ASP A 156 2.27 20.99 8.87
C ASP A 156 0.79 21.24 9.19
N VAL A 157 -0.04 20.20 9.32
CA VAL A 157 -1.44 20.33 9.78
C VAL A 157 -1.48 21.02 11.15
N ASN A 158 -0.67 20.56 12.11
CA ASN A 158 -0.62 21.18 13.43
C ASN A 158 -0.08 22.61 13.36
N ARG A 159 0.93 22.83 12.51
CA ARG A 159 1.54 24.14 12.32
C ARG A 159 0.54 25.13 11.71
N MET A 160 -0.25 24.71 10.73
CA MET A 160 -1.32 25.48 10.09
C MET A 160 -2.39 25.89 11.11
N LEU A 161 -2.75 25.00 12.04
CA LEU A 161 -3.78 25.24 13.05
C LEU A 161 -3.32 26.15 14.20
N ILE A 162 -2.03 26.16 14.55
CA ILE A 162 -1.51 26.86 15.73
C ILE A 162 -0.74 28.14 15.36
N ASN A 163 0.09 28.11 14.33
CA ASN A 163 0.97 29.22 13.95
C ASN A 163 0.25 30.17 12.95
N LYS A 164 0.01 31.41 13.37
CA LYS A 164 -0.68 32.42 12.54
C LYS A 164 0.16 32.93 11.37
N GLU A 165 1.48 33.03 11.53
CA GLU A 165 2.36 33.52 10.48
C GLU A 165 2.51 32.49 9.37
N PHE A 166 2.77 31.22 9.75
CA PHE A 166 2.80 30.10 8.82
C PHE A 166 1.48 29.96 8.06
N ARG A 167 0.33 30.09 8.75
CA ARG A 167 -0.98 30.06 8.10
C ARG A 167 -1.16 31.17 7.06
N LYS A 168 -0.71 32.39 7.36
CA LYS A 168 -0.79 33.50 6.40
C LYS A 168 0.05 33.23 5.16
N ASP A 169 1.23 32.64 5.35
CA ASP A 169 2.12 32.26 4.27
C ASP A 169 1.50 31.16 3.40
N VAL A 170 1.01 30.07 3.99
CA VAL A 170 0.27 29.01 3.27
C VAL A 170 -0.91 29.58 2.49
N VAL A 171 -1.74 30.44 3.11
CA VAL A 171 -2.91 31.04 2.45
C VAL A 171 -2.50 31.90 1.25
N SER A 172 -1.33 32.54 1.28
CA SER A 172 -0.85 33.34 0.15
C SER A 172 -0.44 32.52 -1.08
N HIS A 173 -0.26 31.20 -0.92
CA HIS A 173 0.04 30.25 -2.00
C HIS A 173 -1.20 29.56 -2.58
N ILE A 174 -2.37 29.72 -1.95
CA ILE A 174 -3.62 29.11 -2.42
C ILE A 174 -4.01 29.76 -3.73
N THR A 175 -4.22 28.93 -4.76
CA THR A 175 -4.63 29.37 -6.09
C THR A 175 -6.05 28.91 -6.43
N ASP A 176 -6.61 28.00 -5.63
CA ASP A 176 -8.00 27.56 -5.78
C ASP A 176 -8.96 28.77 -5.69
N PRO A 177 -9.74 29.04 -6.75
CA PRO A 177 -10.66 30.18 -6.77
C PRO A 177 -11.93 29.98 -5.93
N VAL A 178 -12.12 28.81 -5.30
CA VAL A 178 -13.32 28.44 -4.51
C VAL A 178 -12.98 28.21 -3.04
#